data_AF-A0A396G983-F1
#
_entry.id   AF-A0A396G983-F1
#
_cell.length_a   1.000
_cell.length_b   1.000
_cell.length_c   1.000
_cell.angle_alpha   90.00
_cell.angle_beta   90.00
_cell.angle_gamma   90.00
#
_symmetry.space_group_name_H-M   'P 1'
#
loop_
_entity.id
_entity.type
_entity.pdbx_description
1 polymer ?
#
loop_
_entity_poly.entity_id
_entity_poly.type
_entity_poly.pdbx_seq_one_letter_code
_entity_poly.pdbx_strand_id
1 'polypeptide(L)'
;MSSEIEVVEEVQSRRDQQSPPSSSSSSSAVVDEVASRNDVYTAAAYGDLEKLHRLVEIEGCLVNEPDGLGYYALQWAALNNRTAAAQYIIEVFFHPSIHPLF
;
A
#
# COMPACT_ATOMS: atom_id res chain seq x y z
N MET A 1 18.41 -37.06 -45.33
CA MET A 1 17.97 -35.66 -45.20
C MET A 1 16.79 -35.70 -44.26
N SER A 2 16.99 -35.33 -43.00
CA SER A 2 15.97 -35.39 -41.95
C SER A 2 15.41 -33.98 -41.75
N SER A 3 14.08 -33.84 -41.82
CA SER A 3 13.39 -32.61 -41.45
C SER A 3 13.33 -32.51 -39.92
N GLU A 4 13.87 -31.42 -39.37
CA GLU A 4 13.80 -31.07 -37.96
C GLU A 4 12.53 -30.24 -37.70
N ILE A 5 11.79 -30.60 -36.66
CA ILE A 5 10.60 -29.91 -36.17
C ILE A 5 11.05 -28.81 -35.20
N GLU A 6 10.78 -27.56 -35.53
CA GLU A 6 11.07 -26.41 -34.66
C GLU A 6 10.03 -26.37 -33.52
N VAL A 7 10.46 -26.74 -32.32
CA VAL A 7 9.67 -26.55 -31.10
C VAL A 7 10.02 -25.17 -30.54
N VAL A 8 9.09 -24.23 -30.67
CA VAL A 8 9.13 -22.98 -29.89
C VAL A 8 8.77 -23.32 -28.44
N GLU A 9 9.77 -23.39 -27.58
CA GLU A 9 9.57 -23.61 -26.15
C GLU A 9 8.90 -22.39 -25.50
N GLU A 10 7.75 -22.65 -24.87
CA GLU A 10 7.01 -21.74 -24.01
C GLU A 10 7.91 -21.11 -22.94
N VAL A 11 7.74 -19.80 -22.75
CA VAL A 11 8.39 -19.00 -21.71
C VAL A 11 8.05 -19.57 -20.33
N GLN A 12 9.03 -20.25 -19.75
CA GLN A 12 9.00 -20.72 -18.38
C GLN A 12 9.03 -19.53 -17.40
N SER A 13 8.05 -19.54 -16.51
CA SER A 13 7.96 -18.71 -15.31
C SER A 13 9.21 -18.85 -14.46
N ARG A 14 9.91 -17.73 -14.18
CA ARG A 14 10.72 -17.54 -12.97
C ARG A 14 10.59 -16.10 -12.47
N ARG A 15 9.61 -15.90 -11.59
CA ARG A 15 9.43 -14.70 -10.78
C ARG A 15 10.33 -14.86 -9.55
N ASP A 16 11.53 -14.30 -9.57
CA ASP A 16 12.37 -14.00 -8.40
C ASP A 16 13.49 -13.02 -8.81
N GLN A 17 13.81 -12.07 -7.91
CA GLN A 17 14.71 -10.90 -8.00
C GLN A 17 13.92 -9.58 -8.19
N GLN A 18 13.52 -8.80 -7.18
CA GLN A 18 14.22 -8.33 -5.96
C GLN A 18 15.40 -7.41 -6.26
N SER A 19 15.12 -6.10 -6.40
CA SER A 19 15.94 -4.96 -5.94
C SER A 19 15.18 -3.62 -6.16
N PRO A 20 15.17 -2.69 -5.20
CA PRO A 20 14.50 -1.38 -5.30
C PRO A 20 15.44 -0.31 -5.89
N PRO A 21 14.95 0.76 -6.54
CA PRO A 21 15.75 1.95 -6.77
C PRO A 21 15.74 2.83 -5.51
N SER A 22 16.93 3.02 -4.92
CA SER A 22 17.17 4.03 -3.89
C SER A 22 17.51 5.39 -4.48
N SER A 23 17.34 6.42 -3.65
CA SER A 23 17.95 7.77 -3.65
C SER A 23 17.28 8.84 -4.55
N SER A 24 17.01 10.08 -4.11
CA SER A 24 17.25 10.77 -2.83
C SER A 24 16.68 12.21 -2.90
N SER A 25 16.46 12.81 -1.71
CA SER A 25 16.42 14.27 -1.42
C SER A 25 15.07 14.96 -1.69
N SER A 26 14.48 15.78 -0.81
CA SER A 26 14.89 16.37 0.47
C SER A 26 13.71 17.19 1.02
N SER A 27 13.73 17.47 2.33
CA SER A 27 12.98 18.51 3.07
C SER A 27 11.48 18.33 3.37
N SER A 28 11.18 17.74 4.53
CA SER A 28 10.28 18.34 5.55
C SER A 28 10.32 17.51 6.84
N ALA A 29 11.41 17.62 7.58
CA ALA A 29 11.68 16.82 8.79
C ALA A 29 11.21 17.47 10.10
N VAL A 30 10.25 18.40 10.12
CA VAL A 30 9.86 19.09 11.37
C VAL A 30 8.38 19.37 11.60
N VAL A 31 7.46 18.82 10.79
CA VAL A 31 6.00 19.04 11.01
C VAL A 31 5.20 17.79 11.37
N ASP A 32 5.81 16.61 11.40
CA ASP A 32 5.06 15.36 11.27
C ASP A 32 5.01 14.45 12.52
N GLU A 33 5.62 14.84 13.65
CA GLU A 33 5.57 13.97 14.85
C GLU A 33 4.15 13.82 15.44
N VAL A 34 3.27 14.80 15.20
CA VAL A 34 1.86 14.74 15.63
C VAL A 34 0.97 14.05 14.59
N ALA A 35 1.34 14.14 13.30
CA ALA A 35 0.71 13.41 12.21
C ALA A 35 1.07 11.92 12.30
N SER A 36 2.34 11.57 12.48
CA SER A 36 2.83 10.18 12.64
C SER A 36 2.07 9.35 13.68
N ARG A 37 1.72 9.96 14.82
CA ARG A 37 0.93 9.26 15.86
C ARG A 37 -0.53 9.10 15.49
N ASN A 38 -1.02 9.94 14.58
CA ASN A 38 -2.33 9.89 13.95
C ASN A 38 -2.35 9.31 12.53
N ASP A 39 -1.25 8.73 12.04
CA ASP A 39 -1.21 8.27 10.66
C ASP A 39 -2.06 7.03 10.40
N VAL A 40 -2.52 6.95 9.15
CA VAL A 40 -3.27 5.81 8.59
C VAL A 40 -2.47 4.50 8.73
N TYR A 41 -1.14 4.55 8.62
CA TYR A 41 -0.27 3.39 8.74
C TYR A 41 -0.28 2.80 10.15
N THR A 42 -0.17 3.66 11.17
CA THR A 42 -0.23 3.27 12.58
C THR A 42 -1.61 2.70 12.89
N ALA A 43 -2.68 3.36 12.45
CA ALA A 43 -4.05 2.87 12.63
C ALA A 43 -4.26 1.50 11.95
N ALA A 44 -3.71 1.29 10.75
CA ALA A 44 -3.75 0.02 10.03
C ALA A 44 -2.99 -1.11 10.75
N ALA A 45 -1.79 -0.83 11.27
CA ALA A 45 -0.98 -1.80 12.02
C ALA A 45 -1.66 -2.25 13.31
N TYR A 46 -2.30 -1.31 14.04
CA TYR A 46 -3.02 -1.64 15.27
C TYR A 46 -4.43 -2.18 15.02
N GLY A 47 -4.98 -1.99 13.83
CA GLY A 47 -6.34 -2.39 13.48
C GLY A 47 -7.40 -1.45 14.06
N ASP A 48 -7.04 -0.18 14.26
CA ASP A 48 -7.87 0.85 14.88
C ASP A 48 -8.81 1.44 13.82
N LEU A 49 -9.97 0.78 13.64
CA LEU A 49 -10.93 1.12 12.60
C LEU A 49 -11.51 2.51 12.78
N GLU A 50 -11.87 2.91 14.01
CA GLU A 50 -12.44 4.24 14.27
C GLU A 50 -11.48 5.34 13.81
N LYS A 51 -10.18 5.12 14.06
CA LYS A 51 -9.13 6.02 13.63
C LYS A 51 -8.96 6.01 12.12
N LEU A 52 -8.92 4.84 11.48
CA LEU A 52 -8.87 4.71 10.02
C LEU A 52 -10.04 5.42 9.34
N HIS A 53 -11.26 5.22 9.82
CA HIS A 53 -12.45 5.89 9.31
C HIS A 53 -12.33 7.41 9.43
N ARG A 54 -11.91 7.91 10.60
CA ARG A 54 -11.74 9.34 10.82
C ARG A 54 -10.72 9.95 9.85
N LEU A 55 -9.59 9.30 9.64
CA LEU A 55 -8.52 9.79 8.77
C LEU A 55 -8.93 9.76 7.28
N VAL A 56 -9.61 8.71 6.85
CA VAL A 56 -10.07 8.57 5.47
C VAL A 56 -11.25 9.49 5.17
N GLU A 57 -12.24 9.57 6.06
CA GLU A 57 -13.49 10.30 5.81
C GLU A 57 -13.38 11.79 6.14
N ILE A 58 -12.66 12.16 7.20
CA ILE A 58 -12.57 13.56 7.66
C ILE A 58 -11.34 14.26 7.07
N GLU A 59 -10.19 13.58 7.10
CA GLU A 59 -8.92 14.16 6.65
C GLU A 59 -8.63 13.87 5.16
N GLY A 60 -9.35 12.92 4.56
CA GLY A 60 -9.16 12.55 3.16
C GLY A 60 -7.82 11.89 2.88
N CYS A 61 -7.25 11.21 3.88
CA CYS A 61 -5.93 10.60 3.75
C CYS A 61 -5.92 9.51 2.68
N LEU A 62 -4.92 9.56 1.79
CA LEU A 62 -4.75 8.59 0.72
C LEU A 62 -4.20 7.28 1.27
N VAL A 63 -4.99 6.21 1.23
CA VAL A 63 -4.56 4.85 1.59
C VAL A 63 -3.64 4.19 0.55
N ASN A 64 -3.48 4.84 -0.62
CA ASN A 64 -2.66 4.37 -1.74
C ASN A 64 -1.24 4.95 -1.74
N GLU A 65 -0.92 5.86 -0.83
CA GLU A 65 0.46 6.34 -0.72
C GLU A 65 1.25 5.42 0.22
N PRO A 66 2.53 5.14 -0.11
CA PRO A 66 3.40 4.45 0.82
C PRO A 66 3.88 5.40 1.93
N ASP A 67 4.20 4.81 3.08
CA ASP A 67 4.86 5.52 4.17
C ASP A 67 6.31 5.89 3.81
N GLY A 68 7.00 6.58 4.73
CA GLY A 68 8.41 6.95 4.57
C GLY A 68 9.38 5.76 4.42
N LEU A 69 8.92 4.53 4.65
CA LEU A 69 9.68 3.29 4.49
C LEU A 69 9.33 2.55 3.19
N GLY A 70 8.36 3.04 2.41
CA GLY A 70 7.90 2.41 1.17
C GLY A 70 6.79 1.38 1.36
N TYR A 71 6.19 1.27 2.54
CA TYR A 71 5.13 0.33 2.87
C TYR A 71 3.75 0.98 2.85
N TYR A 72 2.77 0.25 2.33
CA TYR A 72 1.37 0.67 2.24
C TYR A 72 0.63 0.35 3.53
N ALA A 73 -0.42 1.12 3.85
CA ALA A 73 -1.29 0.86 4.99
C ALA A 73 -1.87 -0.56 4.99
N LEU A 74 -2.22 -1.09 3.80
CA LEU A 74 -2.70 -2.46 3.66
C LEU A 74 -1.65 -3.51 4.09
N GLN A 75 -0.37 -3.26 3.79
CA GLN A 75 0.72 -4.15 4.17
C GLN A 75 0.89 -4.16 5.70
N TRP A 76 0.81 -2.99 6.34
CA TRP A 76 0.83 -2.88 7.80
C TRP A 76 -0.32 -3.65 8.45
N ALA A 77 -1.53 -3.58 7.91
CA ALA A 77 -2.68 -4.35 8.38
C ALA A 77 -2.48 -5.86 8.19
N ALA A 78 -1.98 -6.27 7.01
CA ALA A 78 -1.73 -7.69 6.69
C ALA A 78 -0.67 -8.32 7.59
N LEU A 79 0.46 -7.63 7.79
CA LEU A 79 1.57 -8.09 8.65
C LEU A 79 1.14 -8.30 10.11
N ASN A 80 0.22 -7.46 10.59
CA ASN A 80 -0.26 -7.51 11.97
C ASN A 80 -1.54 -8.34 12.16
N ASN A 81 -1.96 -9.10 11.14
CA ASN A 81 -3.20 -9.89 11.14
C ASN A 81 -4.47 -9.07 11.45
N ARG A 82 -4.50 -7.80 11.01
CA ARG A 82 -5.65 -6.90 11.17
C ARG A 82 -6.60 -7.04 9.98
N THR A 83 -7.29 -8.17 9.91
CA THR A 83 -8.17 -8.52 8.78
C THR A 83 -9.27 -7.48 8.54
N ALA A 84 -9.91 -6.98 9.59
CA ALA A 84 -10.96 -5.97 9.47
C ALA A 84 -10.42 -4.64 8.92
N ALA A 85 -9.25 -4.20 9.39
CA ALA A 85 -8.60 -3.00 8.88
C ALA A 85 -8.14 -3.18 7.42
N ALA A 86 -7.60 -4.35 7.07
CA ALA A 86 -7.23 -4.68 5.69
C ALA A 86 -8.45 -4.67 4.76
N GLN A 87 -9.57 -5.25 5.18
CA GLN A 87 -10.83 -5.19 4.43
C GLN A 87 -11.30 -3.76 4.25
N TYR A 88 -11.31 -2.94 5.31
CA TYR A 88 -11.68 -1.53 5.22
C TYR A 88 -10.82 -0.77 4.20
N ILE A 89 -9.49 -0.94 4.26
CA ILE A 89 -8.56 -0.29 3.33
C ILE A 89 -8.82 -0.71 1.88
N ILE A 90 -9.11 -1.99 1.64
CA ILE A 90 -9.47 -2.50 0.29
C ILE A 90 -10.80 -1.90 -0.18
N GLU A 91 -11.83 -1.88 0.67
CA GLU A 91 -13.14 -1.31 0.34
C GLU A 91 -13.02 0.18 -0.03
N VAL A 92 -12.30 0.97 0.77
CA VAL A 92 -12.05 2.40 0.50
C VAL A 92 -11.27 2.60 -0.80
N PHE A 93 -10.30 1.73 -1.07
CA PHE A 93 -9.50 1.79 -2.29
C PHE A 93 -10.34 1.58 -3.56
N PHE A 94 -11.28 0.64 -3.54
CA PHE A 94 -12.13 0.34 -4.68
C PHE A 94 -13.45 1.13 -4.71
N HIS A 95 -13.79 1.83 -3.63
CA HIS A 95 -14.99 2.64 -3.51
C HIS A 95 -14.66 4.10 -3.12
N PRO A 96 -14.07 4.89 -4.04
CA PRO A 96 -13.68 6.28 -3.78
C PRO A 96 -14.89 7.25 -3.64
N SER A 97 -16.14 6.76 -3.65
CA SER A 97 -17.36 7.57 -3.46
C SER A 97 -17.45 8.29 -2.11
N ILE A 98 -16.47 8.10 -1.21
CA ILE A 98 -16.30 8.81 0.05
C ILE A 98 -15.70 10.22 -0.17
N HIS A 99 -15.26 10.56 -1.39
CA HIS A 99 -14.97 11.95 -1.74
C HIS A 99 -16.26 12.66 -2.21
N PRO A 100 -16.83 13.60 -1.43
CA PRO A 100 -17.78 14.54 -1.98
C PRO A 100 -17.05 15.36 -3.07
N LEU A 101 -17.59 15.24 -4.26
CA LEU A 101 -17.19 15.88 -5.50
C LEU A 101 -16.78 17.35 -5.30
N PHE A 102 -15.56 17.67 -5.70
CA PHE A 102 -15.28 18.92 -6.41
C PHE A 102 -14.95 18.57 -7.86
#